data_AF-A0A7J4J2V3-F1
#
_entry.id   AF-A0A7J4J2V3-F1
#
_cell.length_a   1.000
_cell.length_b   1.000
_cell.length_c   1.000
_cell.angle_alpha   90.00
_cell.angle_beta   90.00
_cell.angle_gamma   90.00
#
_symmetry.space_group_name_H-M   'P 1'
#
loop_
_entity.id
_entity.type
_entity.pdbx_description
1 polymer ?
#
loop_
_entity_poly.entity_id
_entity_poly.type
_entity_poly.pdbx_seq_one_letter_code
_entity_poly.pdbx_strand_id
1 'polypeptide(L)'
;MLVTINNLIEKYNALFELLLERKEQVIKFKEFIEKETCWLTAPASTRFHLNIEKGLLLHSVHVTYTALEIKNLLAKDITDESVVIAA
;
A
#
# COMPACT_ATOMS: atom_id res chain seq x y z
N MET A 1 8.26 -5.10 9.37
CA MET A 1 6.95 -5.16 10.06
C MET A 1 6.12 -6.25 9.41
N LEU A 2 5.44 -7.14 10.15
CA LEU A 2 4.76 -8.29 9.54
C LEU A 2 3.31 -7.94 9.15
N VAL A 3 3.03 -7.87 7.84
CA VAL A 3 1.68 -7.67 7.30
C VAL A 3 1.07 -9.04 6.99
N THR A 4 -0.15 -9.28 7.42
CA THR A 4 -0.89 -10.53 7.21
C THR A 4 -2.30 -10.22 6.76
N ILE A 5 -3.03 -11.22 6.26
CA ILE A 5 -4.45 -11.07 5.93
C ILE A 5 -5.27 -10.56 7.13
N ASN A 6 -4.94 -10.99 8.36
CA ASN A 6 -5.68 -10.63 9.57
C ASN A 6 -5.56 -9.15 9.95
N ASN A 7 -4.43 -8.51 9.66
CA ASN A 7 -4.19 -7.10 9.96
C ASN A 7 -4.13 -6.20 8.72
N LEU A 8 -4.44 -6.74 7.53
CA LEU A 8 -4.21 -6.08 6.25
C LEU A 8 -4.93 -4.73 6.14
N ILE A 9 -6.21 -4.69 6.53
CA ILE A 9 -7.03 -3.47 6.43
C ILE A 9 -6.54 -2.38 7.39
N GLU A 10 -6.18 -2.78 8.62
CA GLU A 10 -5.60 -1.85 9.60
C GLU A 10 -4.30 -1.24 9.06
N LYS A 11 -3.40 -2.09 8.55
CA LYS A 11 -2.11 -1.67 7.99
C LYS A 11 -2.26 -0.81 6.74
N TYR A 12 -3.17 -1.18 5.85
CA TYR A 12 -3.51 -0.39 4.67
C TYR A 12 -4.01 1.00 5.07
N ASN A 13 -4.93 1.10 6.03
CA ASN A 13 -5.46 2.39 6.49
C ASN A 13 -4.40 3.25 7.18
N ALA A 14 -3.50 2.64 7.96
CA ALA A 14 -2.43 3.35 8.65
C ALA A 14 -1.45 4.07 7.69
N LEU A 15 -1.26 3.56 6.47
CA LEU A 15 -0.38 4.20 5.48
C LEU A 15 -0.89 5.60 5.07
N PHE A 16 -2.21 5.83 5.09
CA PHE A 16 -2.77 7.14 4.72
C PHE A 16 -2.60 8.20 5.81
N GLU A 17 -2.29 7.79 7.05
CA GLU A 17 -1.96 8.73 8.13
C GLU A 17 -0.53 9.27 8.02
N LEU A 18 0.31 8.68 7.16
CA LEU A 18 1.65 9.18 6.85
C LEU A 18 1.63 10.35 5.85
N LEU A 19 0.49 10.61 5.22
CA LEU A 19 0.34 11.69 4.24
C LEU A 19 0.19 13.04 4.93
N LEU A 20 0.99 14.01 4.50
CA LEU A 20 1.02 15.37 5.00
C LEU A 20 0.56 16.35 3.92
N GLU A 21 1.15 16.31 2.73
CA GLU A 21 0.96 17.36 1.72
C GLU A 21 -0.18 17.04 0.75
N ARG A 22 -0.33 15.78 0.35
CA ARG A 22 -1.27 15.36 -0.71
C ARG A 22 -2.45 14.53 -0.18
N LYS A 23 -2.73 14.62 1.12
CA LYS A 23 -3.72 13.76 1.81
C LYS A 23 -5.09 13.82 1.13
N GLU A 24 -5.60 15.01 0.81
CA GLU A 24 -6.94 15.14 0.21
C GLU A 24 -7.04 14.45 -1.16
N GLN A 25 -6.07 14.67 -2.04
CA GLN A 25 -6.05 14.11 -3.39
C GLN A 25 -5.93 12.58 -3.33
N VAL A 26 -5.06 12.07 -2.46
CA VAL A 26 -4.86 10.63 -2.28
C VAL A 26 -6.08 9.97 -1.65
N ILE A 27 -6.77 10.62 -0.70
CA ILE A 27 -8.01 10.09 -0.12
C ILE A 27 -9.12 10.03 -1.19
N LYS A 28 -9.26 11.04 -2.05
CA LYS A 28 -10.20 10.97 -3.18
C LYS A 28 -9.88 9.80 -4.12
N PHE A 29 -8.60 9.58 -4.43
CA PHE A 29 -8.18 8.45 -5.24
C PHE A 29 -8.42 7.11 -4.55
N LYS A 30 -8.14 7.01 -3.24
CA LYS A 30 -8.44 5.85 -2.39
C LYS A 30 -9.92 5.49 -2.48
N GLU A 31 -10.81 6.46 -2.29
CA GLU A 31 -12.25 6.22 -2.37
C GLU A 31 -12.67 5.69 -3.74
N PHE A 32 -12.12 6.27 -4.82
CA PHE A 32 -12.37 5.78 -6.18
C PHE A 32 -11.93 4.33 -6.35
N ILE A 33 -10.70 3.97 -5.99
CA ILE A 33 -10.22 2.59 -6.19
C ILE A 33 -10.96 1.60 -5.29
N GLU A 34 -11.36 1.98 -4.07
CA GLU A 34 -12.11 1.12 -3.16
C GLU A 34 -13.55 0.87 -3.61
N LYS A 35 -14.22 1.87 -4.20
CA LYS A 35 -15.65 1.81 -4.56
C LYS A 35 -15.89 1.38 -6.00
N GLU A 36 -15.03 1.82 -6.91
CA GLU A 36 -15.25 1.68 -8.36
C GLU A 36 -14.42 0.56 -8.99
N THR A 37 -13.60 -0.15 -8.21
CA THR A 37 -12.74 -1.24 -8.72
C THR A 37 -12.72 -2.45 -7.80
N CYS A 38 -12.09 -3.54 -8.24
CA CYS A 38 -11.88 -4.74 -7.43
C CYS A 38 -10.65 -4.66 -6.50
N TRP A 39 -10.06 -3.48 -6.29
CA TRP A 39 -8.84 -3.26 -5.51
C TRP A 39 -8.75 -4.06 -4.20
N LEU A 40 -9.84 -4.08 -3.42
CA LEU A 40 -9.87 -4.72 -2.11
C LEU A 40 -9.98 -6.25 -2.14
N THR A 41 -10.38 -6.85 -3.26
CA THR A 41 -10.64 -8.30 -3.39
C THR A 41 -9.79 -8.97 -4.46
N ALA A 42 -9.19 -8.23 -5.38
CA ALA A 42 -8.43 -8.76 -6.50
C ALA A 42 -7.21 -9.62 -6.06
N PRO A 43 -6.89 -10.69 -6.80
CA PRO A 43 -5.63 -11.40 -6.63
C PRO A 43 -4.46 -10.54 -7.17
N ALA A 44 -3.26 -10.74 -6.63
CA ALA A 44 -2.07 -10.05 -7.16
C ALA A 44 -1.68 -10.56 -8.55
N SER A 45 -2.02 -11.81 -8.84
CA SER A 45 -1.80 -12.46 -10.11
C SER A 45 -2.90 -13.48 -10.36
N THR A 46 -3.31 -13.64 -11.62
CA THR A 46 -4.26 -14.70 -12.02
C THR A 46 -3.60 -16.07 -12.19
N ARG A 47 -2.26 -16.15 -12.09
CA ARG A 47 -1.49 -17.37 -12.38
C ARG A 47 -0.32 -17.63 -11.42
N PHE A 48 0.20 -16.59 -10.77
CA PHE A 48 1.40 -16.67 -9.94
C PHE A 48 1.11 -16.43 -8.45
N HIS A 49 2.11 -15.98 -7.70
CA HIS A 49 2.02 -15.74 -6.26
C HIS A 49 0.87 -14.80 -5.90
N LEU A 50 0.28 -15.06 -4.73
CA LEU A 50 -0.86 -14.31 -4.20
C LEU A 50 -2.07 -14.30 -5.15
N ASN A 51 -2.30 -15.41 -5.87
CA ASN A 51 -3.56 -15.72 -6.55
C ASN A 51 -4.64 -16.14 -5.55
N ILE A 52 -4.97 -15.24 -4.63
CA ILE A 52 -5.99 -15.39 -3.59
C ILE A 52 -6.75 -14.08 -3.47
N GLU A 53 -7.95 -14.11 -2.90
CA GLU A 53 -8.68 -12.88 -2.59
C GLU A 53 -7.81 -11.95 -1.73
N LYS A 54 -7.85 -10.65 -2.02
CA LYS A 54 -7.02 -9.60 -1.39
C LYS A 54 -5.52 -9.71 -1.66
N GLY A 55 -5.10 -10.60 -2.55
CA GLY A 55 -3.69 -10.80 -2.89
C GLY A 55 -3.02 -9.52 -3.38
N LEU A 56 -3.71 -8.74 -4.23
CA LEU A 56 -3.18 -7.47 -4.75
C LEU A 56 -2.94 -6.45 -3.64
N LEU A 57 -3.92 -6.31 -2.73
CA LEU A 57 -3.82 -5.41 -1.58
C LEU A 57 -2.68 -5.85 -0.65
N LEU A 58 -2.60 -7.15 -0.32
CA LEU A 58 -1.55 -7.70 0.54
C LEU A 58 -0.16 -7.46 -0.04
N HIS A 59 0.01 -7.66 -1.35
CA HIS A 59 1.27 -7.41 -2.05
C HIS A 59 1.64 -5.94 -1.99
N SER A 60 0.72 -5.05 -2.36
CA SER A 60 0.97 -3.61 -2.45
C SER A 60 1.33 -3.02 -1.09
N VAL A 61 0.61 -3.40 -0.02
CA VAL A 61 0.89 -2.94 1.34
C VAL A 61 2.27 -3.42 1.82
N HIS A 62 2.64 -4.68 1.54
CA HIS A 62 3.99 -5.17 1.85
C HIS A 62 5.08 -4.38 1.12
N VAL A 63 4.89 -4.11 -0.16
CA VAL A 63 5.84 -3.32 -0.96
C VAL A 63 6.03 -1.93 -0.34
N THR A 64 4.93 -1.23 -0.01
CA THR A 64 5.01 0.10 0.61
C THR A 64 5.75 0.08 1.94
N TYR A 65 5.45 -0.85 2.85
CA TYR A 65 6.17 -0.93 4.12
C TYR A 65 7.65 -1.28 3.93
N THR A 66 7.97 -2.16 3.00
CA THR A 66 9.37 -2.50 2.67
C THR A 66 10.11 -1.28 2.16
N ALA A 67 9.47 -0.47 1.30
CA ALA A 67 10.08 0.73 0.78
C ALA A 67 10.28 1.81 1.87
N LEU A 68 9.35 1.94 2.82
CA LEU A 68 9.53 2.79 4.00
C LEU A 68 10.67 2.32 4.90
N GLU A 69 10.82 1.00 5.10
CA GLU A 69 11.94 0.43 5.85
C GLU A 69 13.29 0.72 5.17
N ILE A 70 13.38 0.52 3.85
CA ILE A 70 14.58 0.85 3.07
C ILE A 70 14.89 2.34 3.14
N LYS A 71 13.88 3.20 2.96
CA LYS A 71 14.01 4.66 3.07
C LYS A 71 14.52 5.05 4.46
N ASN A 72 13.97 4.49 5.52
CA ASN A 72 14.42 4.80 6.89
C ASN A 72 15.86 4.36 7.16
N LEU A 73 16.35 3.34 6.47
CA LEU A 73 17.75 2.91 6.55
C LEU A 73 18.68 3.81 5.74
N LEU A 74 18.30 4.17 4.51
CA LEU A 74 19.21 4.79 3.54
C LEU A 74 19.09 6.32 3.46
N ALA A 75 17.91 6.87 3.78
CA ALA A 75 17.57 8.26 3.57
C ALA A 75 16.55 8.74 4.62
N LYS A 76 16.84 8.53 5.92
CA LYS A 76 15.91 8.82 7.02
C LYS A 76 15.32 10.25 7.01
N ASP A 77 16.06 11.22 6.49
CA ASP A 77 15.72 12.65 6.57
C ASP A 77 14.79 13.12 5.44
N ILE A 78 14.49 12.27 4.45
CA ILE A 78 13.50 12.59 3.41
C ILE A 78 12.09 12.24 3.89
N THR A 79 11.07 12.89 3.34
CA THR A 79 9.66 12.61 3.69
C THR A 79 9.23 11.18 3.31
N ASP A 80 8.32 10.57 4.07
CA ASP A 80 7.71 9.27 3.74
C ASP A 80 6.92 9.30 2.43
N GLU A 81 6.53 10.49 1.98
CA GLU A 81 5.85 10.73 0.69
C GLU A 81 6.77 10.72 -0.55
N SER A 82 8.08 10.51 -0.36
CA SER A 82 9.08 10.66 -1.44
C SER A 82 9.41 9.37 -2.19
N VAL A 83 8.88 8.22 -1.76
CA VAL A 83 9.15 6.93 -2.40
C VAL A 83 8.35 6.81 -3.69
N VAL A 84 9.05 6.57 -4.80
CA VAL A 84 8.45 6.27 -6.11
C VAL A 84 8.82 4.85 -6.52
N ILE A 85 7.81 4.04 -6.84
CA ILE A 85 7.98 2.71 -7.41
C ILE A 85 7.58 2.78 -8.87
N ALA A 86 8.53 2.50 -9.77
CA ALA A 86 8.31 2.47 -11.21
C ALA A 86 8.35 1.02 -11.73
N ALA A 87 7.58 0.76 -12.79
CA ALA A 87 7.50 -0.51 -13.50
C ALA A 87 8.10 -0.39 -14.90
#